data_AF-A0A7S2AMK5-F1
#
_entry.id   AF-A0A7S2AMK5-F1
#
_cell.length_a   1.000
_cell.length_b   1.000
_cell.length_c   1.000
_cell.angle_alpha   90.00
_cell.angle_beta   90.00
_cell.angle_gamma   90.00
#
_symmetry.space_group_name_H-M   'P 1'
#
loop_
_entity.id
_entity.type
_entity.pdbx_description
1 polymer ?
#
loop_
_entity_poly.entity_id
_entity_poly.type
_entity_poly.pdbx_seq_one_letter_code
_entity_poly.pdbx_strand_id
1 'polypeptide(L)'
;MWCNIVVQAIFQLTVLGYMYFVLFKGDHGKHANTFVFNTFVFMQLFNEINARRPDALNVFDGFWKNRYFVSVLLVTVLFQILLVESTFGTVVGTTSLTNREWLTSVAVGALALPIAALGKLAWRL
;
A
#
# COMPACT_ATOMS: atom_id res chain seq x y z
N MET A 1 16.12 -11.75 -1.37
CA MET A 1 15.33 -11.00 -2.37
C MET A 1 13.98 -11.65 -2.71
N TRP A 2 13.93 -12.87 -3.27
CA TRP A 2 12.67 -13.51 -3.71
C TRP A 2 11.68 -13.81 -2.55
N CYS A 3 12.17 -14.17 -1.35
CA CYS A 3 11.28 -14.42 -0.20
C CYS A 3 10.46 -13.19 0.20
N ASN A 4 11.05 -11.99 0.12
CA ASN A 4 10.35 -10.74 0.41
C ASN A 4 9.22 -10.49 -0.62
N ILE A 5 9.43 -10.88 -1.88
CA ILE A 5 8.41 -10.79 -2.93
C ILE A 5 7.24 -11.74 -2.60
N VAL A 6 7.53 -13.00 -2.26
CA VAL A 6 6.50 -14.00 -1.94
C VAL A 6 5.69 -13.58 -0.70
N VAL A 7 6.37 -13.17 0.38
CA VAL A 7 5.70 -12.74 1.62
C VAL A 7 4.79 -11.53 1.38
N GLN A 8 5.28 -10.52 0.64
CA GLN A 8 4.48 -9.34 0.33
C GLN A 8 3.30 -9.68 -0.60
N ALA A 9 3.51 -10.53 -1.61
CA ALA A 9 2.43 -10.95 -2.51
C ALA A 9 1.32 -11.71 -1.75
N ILE A 10 1.68 -12.65 -0.88
CA ILE A 10 0.71 -13.38 -0.05
C ILE A 10 -0.07 -12.43 0.87
N PHE A 11 0.64 -11.50 1.52
CA PHE A 11 0.02 -10.49 2.38
C PHE A 11 -0.98 -9.63 1.60
N GLN A 12 -0.58 -9.06 0.46
CA GLN A 12 -1.43 -8.20 -0.35
C GLN A 12 -2.66 -8.95 -0.89
N LEU A 13 -2.47 -10.17 -1.43
CA LEU A 13 -3.59 -10.98 -1.92
C LEU A 13 -4.56 -11.35 -0.80
N THR A 14 -4.06 -11.66 0.38
CA THR A 14 -4.88 -12.05 1.53
C THR A 14 -5.70 -10.86 2.04
N VAL A 15 -5.07 -9.69 2.25
CA VAL A 15 -5.78 -8.52 2.77
C VAL A 15 -6.77 -7.97 1.77
N LEU A 16 -6.38 -7.83 0.49
CA LEU A 16 -7.28 -7.31 -0.54
C LEU A 16 -8.40 -8.30 -0.84
N GLY A 17 -8.10 -9.60 -0.87
CA GLY A 17 -9.10 -10.65 -0.99
C GLY A 17 -10.09 -10.64 0.17
N TYR A 18 -9.63 -10.47 1.41
CA TYR A 18 -10.49 -10.33 2.58
C TYR A 18 -11.38 -9.09 2.48
N MET A 19 -10.82 -7.93 2.15
CA MET A 19 -11.61 -6.70 1.97
C MET A 19 -12.68 -6.88 0.89
N TYR A 20 -12.31 -7.45 -0.25
CA TYR A 20 -13.23 -7.60 -1.37
C TYR A 20 -14.31 -8.67 -1.12
N PHE A 21 -13.92 -9.89 -0.77
CA PHE A 21 -14.85 -11.02 -0.66
C PHE A 21 -15.56 -11.09 0.69
N VAL A 22 -14.95 -10.64 1.79
CA VAL A 22 -15.52 -10.78 3.13
C VAL A 22 -16.15 -9.47 3.59
N LEU A 23 -15.41 -8.36 3.56
CA LEU A 23 -15.91 -7.07 4.05
C LEU A 23 -16.99 -6.51 3.12
N PHE A 24 -16.76 -6.54 1.81
CA PHE A 24 -17.71 -6.07 0.81
C PHE A 24 -18.59 -7.16 0.19
N LYS A 25 -18.43 -8.43 0.60
CA LYS A 25 -19.22 -9.56 0.08
C LYS A 25 -19.21 -9.67 -1.46
N GLY A 26 -18.11 -9.25 -2.10
CA GLY A 26 -17.99 -9.21 -3.55
C GLY A 26 -18.80 -8.11 -4.23
N ASP A 27 -19.25 -7.09 -3.50
CA ASP A 27 -19.89 -5.91 -4.09
C ASP A 27 -18.92 -5.20 -5.05
N HIS A 28 -19.36 -5.03 -6.29
CA HIS A 28 -18.63 -4.33 -7.36
C HIS A 28 -18.95 -2.83 -7.40
N GLY A 29 -19.59 -2.29 -6.36
CA GLY A 29 -19.84 -0.87 -6.21
C GLY A 29 -18.56 -0.03 -6.32
N LYS A 30 -18.68 1.13 -6.97
CA LYS A 30 -17.54 2.07 -7.16
C LYS A 30 -16.83 2.40 -5.85
N HIS A 31 -17.58 2.52 -4.76
CA HIS A 31 -17.04 2.80 -3.43
C HIS A 31 -16.15 1.67 -2.89
N ALA A 32 -16.63 0.42 -2.90
CA ALA A 32 -15.86 -0.74 -2.48
C ALA A 32 -14.57 -0.89 -3.32
N ASN A 33 -14.70 -0.79 -4.64
CA ASN A 33 -13.56 -0.87 -5.56
C ASN A 33 -12.55 0.26 -5.31
N THR A 34 -13.02 1.49 -5.04
CA THR A 34 -12.12 2.62 -4.72
C THR A 34 -11.39 2.38 -3.42
N PHE A 35 -12.07 1.87 -2.38
CA PHE A 35 -11.43 1.63 -1.09
C PHE A 35 -10.38 0.51 -1.18
N VAL A 36 -10.68 -0.58 -1.90
CA VAL A 36 -9.73 -1.67 -2.17
C VAL A 36 -8.54 -1.16 -2.99
N PHE A 37 -8.80 -0.39 -4.05
CA PHE A 37 -7.74 0.23 -4.88
C PHE A 37 -6.85 1.17 -4.05
N ASN A 38 -7.44 2.06 -3.26
CA ASN A 38 -6.69 3.01 -2.43
C ASN A 38 -5.79 2.27 -1.42
N THR A 39 -6.31 1.21 -0.82
CA THR A 39 -5.55 0.35 0.09
C THR A 39 -4.41 -0.36 -0.62
N PHE A 40 -4.64 -0.88 -1.84
CA PHE A 40 -3.59 -1.46 -2.67
C PHE A 40 -2.47 -0.46 -2.97
N VAL A 41 -2.80 0.78 -3.35
CA VAL A 41 -1.79 1.81 -3.65
C VAL A 41 -0.93 2.12 -2.42
N PHE A 42 -1.54 2.25 -1.24
CA PHE A 42 -0.75 2.43 -0.02
C PHE A 42 0.12 1.24 0.31
N MET A 43 -0.36 0.00 0.14
CA MET A 43 0.48 -1.19 0.28
C MET A 43 1.70 -1.14 -0.66
N GLN A 44 1.53 -0.68 -1.90
CA GLN A 44 2.66 -0.52 -2.83
C GLN A 44 3.64 0.55 -2.38
N LEU A 45 3.13 1.67 -1.86
CA LEU A 45 3.97 2.77 -1.36
C LEU A 45 4.85 2.32 -0.18
N PHE A 46 4.27 1.58 0.77
CA PHE A 46 5.05 1.01 1.88
C PHE A 46 5.98 -0.12 1.42
N ASN A 47 5.57 -0.93 0.44
CA ASN A 47 6.44 -1.94 -0.14
C ASN A 47 7.63 -1.32 -0.89
N GLU A 48 7.47 -0.17 -1.53
CA GLU A 48 8.56 0.60 -2.17
C GLU A 48 9.62 1.03 -1.14
N ILE A 49 9.17 1.51 0.03
CA ILE A 49 10.05 1.82 1.17
C ILE A 49 10.85 0.59 1.61
N ASN A 50 10.17 -0.56 1.72
CA ASN A 50 10.81 -1.81 2.07
C ASN A 50 11.81 -2.30 1.00
N ALA A 51 11.44 -2.19 -0.27
CA ALA A 51 12.23 -2.67 -1.41
C ALA A 51 13.53 -1.89 -1.62
N ARG A 52 13.61 -0.64 -1.13
CA ARG A 52 14.84 0.15 -1.15
C ARG A 52 16.01 -0.52 -0.43
N ARG A 53 15.72 -1.32 0.60
CA ARG A 53 16.71 -2.06 1.39
C ARG A 53 16.20 -3.50 1.59
N PRO A 54 16.28 -4.36 0.57
CA PRO A 54 15.64 -5.68 0.60
C PRO A 54 16.23 -6.58 1.70
N ASP A 55 17.52 -6.44 2.00
CA ASP A 55 18.18 -7.27 3.00
C ASP A 55 18.20 -6.64 4.39
N ALA A 56 17.99 -5.33 4.54
CA ALA A 56 18.06 -4.68 5.86
C ALA A 56 16.73 -4.74 6.63
N LEU A 57 16.82 -4.93 7.95
CA LEU A 57 15.65 -4.81 8.84
C LEU A 57 15.26 -3.34 9.05
N ASN A 58 16.25 -2.45 9.22
CA ASN A 58 16.01 -1.01 9.27
C ASN A 58 15.89 -0.44 7.85
N VAL A 59 14.67 -0.37 7.33
CA VAL A 59 14.39 0.17 6.00
C VAL A 59 14.44 1.71 5.96
N PHE A 60 14.36 2.37 7.12
CA PHE A 60 14.39 3.82 7.25
C PHE A 60 15.82 4.40 7.30
N ASP A 61 16.84 3.56 7.40
CA ASP A 61 18.22 4.04 7.40
C ASP A 61 18.56 4.76 6.08
N GLY A 62 19.07 5.99 6.22
CA GLY A 62 19.37 6.89 5.11
C GLY A 62 18.13 7.38 4.35
N PHE A 63 16.93 7.33 4.93
CA PHE A 63 15.70 7.65 4.20
C PHE A 63 15.69 9.05 3.59
N TRP A 64 16.10 10.03 4.38
CA TRP A 64 16.13 11.44 3.99
C TRP A 64 17.35 11.82 3.15
N LYS A 65 18.35 10.92 3.03
CA LYS A 65 19.58 11.20 2.27
C LYS A 65 19.33 11.15 0.76
N ASN A 66 18.37 10.35 0.31
CA ASN A 66 18.00 10.27 -1.10
C ASN A 66 16.78 11.15 -1.39
N ARG A 67 17.03 12.41 -1.76
CA ARG A 67 15.97 13.38 -2.11
C ARG A 67 15.06 12.91 -3.24
N TYR A 68 15.60 12.19 -4.24
CA TYR A 68 14.80 11.71 -5.37
C TYR A 68 13.78 10.66 -4.95
N PHE A 69 14.20 9.75 -4.05
CA PHE A 69 13.29 8.75 -3.49
C PHE A 69 12.13 9.40 -2.72
N VAL A 70 12.43 10.39 -1.88
CA VAL A 70 11.40 11.14 -1.14
C VAL A 70 10.49 11.91 -2.09
N SER A 71 11.04 12.55 -3.11
CA SER A 71 10.26 13.26 -4.13
C SER A 71 9.29 12.33 -4.86
N VAL A 72 9.72 11.14 -5.27
CA VAL A 72 8.85 10.17 -5.95
C VAL A 72 7.71 9.74 -5.03
N LEU A 73 7.99 9.38 -3.78
CA LEU A 73 6.95 9.01 -2.82
C LEU A 73 5.93 10.13 -2.61
N LEU A 74 6.39 11.37 -2.44
CA LEU A 74 5.50 12.53 -2.26
C LEU A 74 4.62 12.76 -3.49
N VAL A 75 5.20 12.69 -4.69
CA VAL A 75 4.46 12.83 -5.94
C VAL A 75 3.43 11.73 -6.09
N THR A 76 3.76 10.48 -5.75
CA THR A 76 2.81 9.36 -5.76
C THR A 76 1.64 9.58 -4.81
N VAL A 77 1.87 10.07 -3.58
CA VAL A 77 0.79 10.41 -2.64
C VAL A 77 -0.09 11.53 -3.19
N LEU A 78 0.50 12.58 -3.76
CA LEU A 78 -0.25 13.69 -4.34
C LEU A 78 -1.14 13.22 -5.49
N PHE A 79 -0.61 12.42 -6.41
CA PHE A 79 -1.41 11.81 -7.48
C PHE A 79 -2.51 10.93 -6.91
N GLN A 80 -2.24 10.14 -5.86
CA GLN A 80 -3.27 9.30 -5.25
C GLN A 80 -4.43 10.12 -4.68
N ILE A 81 -4.15 11.24 -4.01
CA ILE A 81 -5.19 12.16 -3.51
C ILE A 81 -5.98 12.74 -4.67
N LEU A 82 -5.31 13.19 -5.75
CA LEU A 82 -5.99 13.73 -6.93
C LEU A 82 -6.87 12.68 -7.62
N LEU A 83 -6.45 11.42 -7.67
CA LEU A 83 -7.23 10.35 -8.31
C LEU A 83 -8.46 9.96 -7.51
N VAL A 84 -8.42 10.03 -6.18
CA VAL A 84 -9.52 9.59 -5.30
C VAL A 84 -10.48 10.73 -4.96
N GLU A 85 -9.98 11.94 -4.72
CA GLU A 85 -10.79 13.10 -4.27
C GLU A 85 -11.17 14.09 -5.37
N SER A 86 -10.46 14.10 -6.50
CA SER A 86 -10.63 15.12 -7.54
C SER A 86 -11.42 14.63 -8.76
N THR A 87 -11.67 15.54 -9.70
CA THR A 87 -12.43 15.39 -10.96
C THR A 87 -11.94 14.22 -11.83
N PHE A 88 -10.70 13.77 -11.64
CA PHE A 88 -10.11 12.62 -12.33
C PHE A 88 -10.67 11.27 -11.87
N GLY A 89 -11.37 11.22 -10.73
CA GLY A 89 -11.96 9.98 -10.26
C GLY A 89 -13.00 9.41 -11.23
N THR A 90 -13.70 10.29 -11.97
CA THR A 90 -14.61 9.89 -13.04
C THR A 90 -13.92 9.15 -14.20
N VAL A 91 -12.66 9.50 -14.49
CA VAL A 91 -11.86 8.88 -15.56
C VAL A 91 -11.29 7.52 -15.12
N VAL A 92 -10.93 7.40 -13.84
CA VAL A 92 -10.39 6.16 -13.25
C VAL A 92 -11.50 5.24 -12.69
N GLY A 93 -12.73 5.73 -12.59
CA GLY A 93 -13.86 4.99 -12.03
C GLY A 93 -13.92 4.99 -10.50
N THR A 94 -13.20 5.90 -9.84
CA THR A 94 -13.19 6.04 -8.38
C THR A 94 -14.29 6.99 -7.87
N THR A 95 -14.55 6.93 -6.56
CA THR A 95 -15.43 7.85 -5.84
C THR A 95 -14.72 8.36 -4.58
N SER A 96 -15.06 9.58 -4.13
CA SER A 96 -14.50 10.13 -2.89
C SER A 96 -14.68 9.17 -1.73
N LEU A 97 -13.63 9.05 -0.91
CA LEU A 97 -13.63 8.23 0.29
C LEU A 97 -13.78 9.11 1.52
N THR A 98 -14.32 8.55 2.60
CA THR A 98 -14.35 9.26 3.87
C THR A 98 -12.94 9.37 4.47
N ASN A 99 -12.72 10.39 5.32
CA ASN A 99 -11.45 10.54 6.04
C ASN A 99 -11.07 9.29 6.87
N ARG A 100 -12.08 8.55 7.37
CA ARG A 100 -11.87 7.30 8.10
C ARG A 100 -11.35 6.20 7.20
N GLU A 101 -11.85 6.08 5.98
CA GLU A 101 -11.38 5.11 5.00
C GLU A 101 -9.98 5.45 4.53
N TRP A 102 -9.68 6.73 4.28
CA TRP A 102 -8.31 7.16 4.01
C TRP A 102 -7.35 6.70 5.11
N LEU A 103 -7.64 7.03 6.37
CA LEU A 103 -6.78 6.63 7.49
C LEU A 103 -6.67 5.11 7.61
N THR A 104 -7.76 4.39 7.40
CA THR A 104 -7.78 2.92 7.45
C THR A 104 -6.92 2.32 6.34
N SER A 105 -7.02 2.81 5.11
CA SER A 105 -6.23 2.32 3.98
C SER A 105 -4.72 2.56 4.18
N VAL A 106 -4.34 3.72 4.73
CA VAL A 106 -2.96 4.02 5.10
C VAL A 106 -2.48 3.08 6.22
N ALA A 107 -3.28 2.91 7.27
CA ALA A 107 -2.93 2.06 8.41
C ALA A 107 -2.76 0.59 8.00
N VAL A 108 -3.68 0.07 7.18
CA VAL A 108 -3.60 -1.28 6.62
C VAL A 108 -2.40 -1.42 5.69
N GLY A 109 -2.15 -0.44 4.83
CA GLY A 109 -0.96 -0.42 3.97
C GLY A 109 0.34 -0.46 4.78
N ALA A 110 0.40 0.28 5.90
CA ALA A 110 1.59 0.35 6.75
C ALA A 110 1.98 -1.01 7.35
N LEU A 111 1.03 -1.95 7.48
CA LEU A 111 1.29 -3.32 7.92
C LEU A 111 2.24 -4.08 6.97
N ALA A 112 2.40 -3.63 5.72
CA ALA A 112 3.39 -4.19 4.79
C ALA A 112 4.82 -4.12 5.36
N LEU A 113 5.15 -3.08 6.13
CA LEU A 113 6.49 -2.88 6.72
C LEU A 113 6.83 -3.91 7.82
N PRO A 114 6.03 -4.09 8.90
CA PRO A 114 6.31 -5.11 9.90
C PRO A 114 6.23 -6.52 9.32
N ILE A 115 5.32 -6.79 8.38
CA ILE A 115 5.24 -8.10 7.69
C ILE A 115 6.53 -8.37 6.90
N ALA A 116 7.07 -7.36 6.20
CA ALA A 116 8.37 -7.49 5.55
C ALA A 116 9.50 -7.77 6.55
N ALA A 117 9.53 -7.04 7.67
CA ALA A 117 10.54 -7.22 8.70
C ALA A 117 10.50 -8.64 9.29
N LEU A 118 9.30 -9.17 9.57
CA LEU A 118 9.10 -10.54 10.04
C LEU A 118 9.55 -11.56 8.99
N GLY A 119 9.19 -11.37 7.72
CA GLY A 119 9.63 -12.24 6.63
C GLY A 119 11.16 -12.25 6.47
N LYS A 120 11.82 -11.10 6.62
CA LYS A 120 13.29 -11.00 6.61
C LYS A 120 13.91 -11.68 7.83
N LEU A 121 13.29 -11.59 9.01
CA LEU A 121 13.79 -12.22 10.24
C LEU A 121 13.67 -13.75 10.17
N ALA A 122 12.52 -14.27 9.75
CA ALA A 122 12.26 -15.70 9.67
C ALA A 122 13.22 -16.43 8.73
N TRP A 123 13.71 -15.76 7.69
CA TRP A 123 14.65 -16.34 6.72
C TRP A 123 16.12 -16.07 7.05
N ARG A 124 16.40 -15.27 8.07
CA ARG A 124 17.77 -15.04 8.59
C ARG A 124 18.17 -16.08 9.64
N LEU A 125 17.21 -16.81 10.19
CA LEU A 125 17.37 -17.97 11.07
C LEU A 125 17.49 -19.24 10.22
#